data_AF-A0A2V1CZJ9-F1
#
_entry.id   AF-A0A2V1CZJ9-F1
#
_cell.length_a   1.000
_cell.length_b   1.000
_cell.length_c   1.000
_cell.angle_alpha   90.00
_cell.angle_beta   90.00
_cell.angle_gamma   90.00
#
_symmetry.space_group_name_H-M   'P 1'
#
loop_
_entity.id
_entity.type
_entity.pdbx_description
1 polymer ?
#
loop_
_entity_poly.entity_id
_entity_poly.type
_entity_poly.pdbx_seq_one_letter_code
_entity_poly.pdbx_strand_id
1 'polypeptide(L)'
;LFASMSSAKELNAADIPTACTTICQPIVQLTNTCDINMKKREAKPARKGSKELAESVLETQCICRNKSFNVASISALCAGCIQQNDMGKSNVDMDSIMSTCSFSSTSYAPTATALVATITVNATKPA
;
A
#
# COMPACT_ATOMS: atom_id res chain seq x y z
N LEU A 1 3.35 25.91 1.52
CA LEU A 1 3.08 24.62 2.20
C LEU A 1 2.05 23.87 1.37
N PHE A 2 2.49 23.06 0.40
CA PHE A 2 1.56 22.20 -0.35
C PHE A 2 1.39 20.92 0.45
N ALA A 3 0.20 20.72 1.02
CA ALA A 3 -0.17 19.42 1.58
C ALA A 3 -0.46 18.50 0.39
N SER A 4 0.52 17.67 0.03
CA SER A 4 0.26 16.53 -0.85
C SER A 4 -0.72 15.63 -0.11
N MET A 5 -2.00 15.61 -0.53
CA MET A 5 -2.93 14.56 -0.11
C MET A 5 -2.40 13.24 -0.70
N SER A 6 -1.58 12.55 0.09
CA SER A 6 -1.03 11.25 -0.26
C SER A 6 -2.13 10.22 -0.11
N SER A 7 -2.81 9.90 -1.21
CA SER A 7 -3.64 8.70 -1.22
C SER A 7 -2.71 7.50 -1.02
N ALA A 8 -3.13 6.52 -0.22
CA ALA A 8 -2.49 5.21 -0.22
C ALA A 8 -2.76 4.58 -1.60
N LYS A 9 -1.92 4.94 -2.57
CA LYS A 9 -2.04 4.54 -3.96
C LYS A 9 -1.79 3.03 -4.05
N GLU A 10 -2.58 2.35 -4.89
CA GLU A 10 -2.45 0.92 -5.13
C GLU A 10 -0.98 0.55 -5.39
N LEU A 11 -0.41 -0.31 -4.56
CA LEU A 11 0.92 -0.88 -4.79
C LEU A 11 0.79 -1.96 -5.86
N ASN A 12 1.26 -1.69 -7.07
CA ASN A 12 1.24 -2.68 -8.14
C ASN A 12 2.44 -3.62 -8.05
N ALA A 13 2.20 -4.90 -8.33
CA ALA A 13 3.27 -5.90 -8.37
C ALA A 13 4.39 -5.56 -9.39
N ALA A 14 4.06 -4.79 -10.44
CA ALA A 14 5.02 -4.36 -11.47
C ALA A 14 6.01 -3.29 -10.98
N ASP A 15 5.66 -2.56 -9.92
CA ASP A 15 6.49 -1.51 -9.32
C ASP A 15 7.40 -2.07 -8.21
N ILE A 16 7.38 -3.38 -7.98
CA ILE A 16 8.18 -4.08 -6.96
C ILE A 16 9.31 -4.85 -7.65
N PRO A 17 10.59 -4.65 -7.27
CA PRO A 17 11.69 -5.49 -7.70
C PRO A 17 11.38 -6.98 -7.47
N THR A 18 11.75 -7.85 -8.41
CA THR A 18 11.46 -9.30 -8.33
C THR A 18 11.92 -9.93 -7.02
N ALA A 19 13.03 -9.45 -6.44
CA ALA A 19 13.55 -9.91 -5.15
C ALA A 19 12.60 -9.65 -3.96
N CYS A 20 11.68 -8.70 -4.10
CA CYS A 20 10.77 -8.23 -3.05
C CYS A 20 9.33 -8.69 -3.24
N THR A 21 8.99 -9.33 -4.36
CA THR A 21 7.61 -9.72 -4.68
C THR A 21 6.98 -10.58 -3.57
N THR A 22 7.74 -11.52 -3.01
CA THR A 22 7.25 -12.40 -1.94
C THR A 22 6.88 -11.62 -0.68
N ILE A 23 7.79 -10.79 -0.16
CA ILE A 23 7.54 -10.04 1.09
C ILE A 23 6.44 -8.98 0.92
N CYS A 24 6.29 -8.43 -0.29
CA CYS A 24 5.29 -7.41 -0.59
C CYS A 24 3.91 -7.96 -0.97
N GLN A 25 3.79 -9.25 -1.32
CA GLN A 25 2.56 -9.84 -1.84
C GLN A 25 1.32 -9.59 -0.97
N PRO A 26 1.37 -9.76 0.37
CA PRO A 26 0.22 -9.49 1.23
C PRO A 26 -0.23 -8.03 1.22
N ILE A 27 0.71 -7.08 1.05
CA ILE A 27 0.39 -5.65 0.95
C ILE A 27 -0.28 -5.35 -0.37
N VAL A 28 0.24 -5.87 -1.49
CA VAL A 28 -0.39 -5.75 -2.82
C VAL A 28 -1.82 -6.28 -2.81
N GLN A 29 -2.03 -7.48 -2.24
CA GLN A 29 -3.36 -8.06 -2.12
C GLN A 29 -4.29 -7.18 -1.27
N LEU A 30 -3.80 -6.65 -0.15
CA LEU A 30 -4.57 -5.77 0.72
C LEU A 30 -4.95 -4.46 0.02
N THR A 31 -4.00 -3.77 -0.61
CA THR A 31 -4.27 -2.50 -1.31
C THR A 31 -5.27 -2.69 -2.44
N ASN A 32 -5.14 -3.77 -3.23
CA ASN A 32 -6.08 -4.07 -4.31
C ASN A 32 -7.48 -4.43 -3.81
N THR A 33 -7.57 -5.06 -2.62
CA THR A 33 -8.86 -5.39 -1.99
C THR A 33 -9.53 -4.13 -1.43
N CYS A 34 -8.74 -3.23 -0.86
CA CYS A 34 -9.22 -2.00 -0.24
C CYS A 34 -9.51 -0.88 -1.23
N ASP A 35 -8.95 -0.95 -2.44
CA ASP A 35 -9.22 0.00 -3.50
C ASP A 35 -10.72 0.04 -3.79
N ILE A 36 -11.33 1.22 -3.72
CA ILE A 36 -12.77 1.39 -3.94
C ILE A 36 -13.13 1.89 -5.32
N ASN A 37 -12.17 2.25 -6.19
CA ASN A 37 -12.30 2.73 -7.57
C ASN A 37 -13.77 2.84 -8.00
N MET A 38 -14.50 3.85 -7.49
CA MET A 38 -15.88 4.10 -7.89
C MET A 38 -15.84 4.77 -9.27
N LYS A 39 -15.47 3.95 -10.25
CA LYS A 39 -15.38 4.21 -11.68
C LYS A 39 -14.31 5.26 -12.07
N LYS A 40 -13.16 4.77 -12.55
CA LYS A 40 -12.50 5.27 -13.77
C LYS A 40 -13.44 5.12 -15.00
N ARG A 41 -14.70 5.55 -14.93
CA ARG A 41 -15.51 5.77 -16.12
C ARG A 41 -15.24 7.21 -16.53
N GLU A 42 -14.36 7.33 -17.51
CA GLU A 42 -14.24 8.41 -18.48
C GLU A 42 -14.53 9.81 -17.93
N ALA A 43 -13.43 10.53 -17.75
CA ALA A 43 -13.39 11.93 -17.36
C ALA A 43 -14.53 12.78 -17.96
N LYS A 44 -15.43 13.22 -17.08
CA LYS A 44 -16.09 14.52 -17.22
C LYS A 44 -15.56 15.43 -16.11
N PRO A 45 -15.15 16.68 -16.40
CA PRO A 45 -14.53 17.56 -15.43
C PRO A 45 -15.60 18.15 -14.52
N ALA A 46 -15.84 17.53 -13.37
CA ALA A 46 -16.71 18.12 -12.36
C ALA A 46 -16.11 17.91 -10.96
N ARG A 47 -15.52 19.00 -10.43
CA ARG A 47 -15.21 19.22 -9.00
C ARG A 47 -14.58 18.02 -8.28
N LYS A 48 -13.36 17.68 -8.71
CA LYS A 48 -12.64 16.44 -8.38
C LYS A 48 -12.18 16.29 -6.91
N GLY A 49 -12.10 17.37 -6.13
CA GLY A 49 -11.42 17.34 -4.82
C GLY A 49 -12.14 16.58 -3.71
N SER A 50 -13.46 16.72 -3.55
CA SER A 50 -14.17 16.18 -2.38
C SER A 50 -14.47 14.68 -2.47
N LYS A 51 -14.70 14.15 -3.68
CA LYS A 51 -14.97 12.72 -3.90
C LYS A 51 -13.68 11.89 -3.79
N GLU A 52 -12.59 12.38 -4.38
CA GLU A 52 -11.27 11.77 -4.30
C GLU A 52 -10.75 11.72 -2.85
N LEU A 53 -11.01 12.77 -2.06
CA LEU A 53 -10.66 12.79 -0.63
C LEU A 53 -11.45 11.77 0.18
N ALA A 54 -12.77 11.66 -0.04
CA ALA A 54 -13.60 10.68 0.65
C ALA A 54 -13.20 9.24 0.29
N GLU A 55 -12.87 8.99 -0.99
CA GLU A 55 -12.41 7.69 -1.46
C GLU A 55 -11.07 7.32 -0.79
N SER A 56 -10.10 8.25 -0.80
CA SER A 56 -8.80 8.08 -0.18
C SER A 56 -8.88 7.75 1.32
N VAL A 57 -9.84 8.35 2.04
CA VAL A 57 -10.06 8.09 3.49
C VAL A 57 -10.59 6.68 3.74
N LEU A 58 -11.47 6.15 2.89
CA LEU A 58 -12.00 4.79 3.04
C LEU A 58 -10.95 3.73 2.70
N GLU A 59 -10.19 3.93 1.62
CA GLU A 59 -9.08 3.05 1.22
C GLU A 59 -8.01 3.00 2.31
N THR A 60 -7.60 4.17 2.80
CA THR A 60 -6.63 4.31 3.89
C THR A 60 -7.12 3.59 5.15
N GLN A 61 -8.39 3.78 5.54
CA GLN A 61 -8.93 3.09 6.71
C GLN A 61 -8.94 1.57 6.55
N CYS A 62 -9.30 1.07 5.37
CA CYS A 62 -9.27 -0.36 5.08
C CYS A 62 -7.83 -0.93 5.20
N ILE A 63 -6.85 -0.26 4.61
CA ILE A 63 -5.44 -0.70 4.65
C ILE A 63 -4.87 -0.61 6.07
N CYS A 64 -4.89 0.58 6.67
CA CYS A 64 -4.19 0.83 7.92
C CYS A 64 -4.83 0.10 9.11
N ARG A 65 -6.13 -0.23 9.04
CA ARG A 65 -6.86 -0.93 10.12
C ARG A 65 -7.04 -2.42 9.88
N ASN A 66 -6.63 -2.97 8.74
CA ASN A 66 -6.72 -4.41 8.51
C ASN A 66 -5.99 -5.19 9.60
N LYS A 67 -6.64 -6.23 10.13
CA LYS A 67 -6.14 -7.07 11.23
C LYS A 67 -5.88 -8.52 10.83
N SER A 68 -6.08 -8.87 9.56
CA SER A 68 -5.83 -10.24 9.10
C SER A 68 -4.34 -10.63 9.12
N PHE A 69 -3.44 -9.64 9.22
CA PHE A 69 -2.01 -9.81 9.50
C PHE A 69 -1.44 -8.51 10.10
N ASN A 70 -0.17 -8.53 10.50
CA ASN A 70 0.53 -7.34 10.98
C ASN A 70 0.92 -6.42 9.80
N VAL A 71 -0.03 -5.58 9.36
CA VAL A 71 0.15 -4.66 8.22
C VAL A 71 1.39 -3.79 8.41
N ALA A 72 1.58 -3.20 9.59
CA ALA A 72 2.72 -2.33 9.88
C ALA A 72 4.06 -3.04 9.66
N SER A 73 4.21 -4.25 10.22
CA SER A 73 5.46 -5.00 10.11
C SER A 73 5.74 -5.45 8.67
N ILE A 74 4.73 -5.94 7.95
CA ILE A 74 4.92 -6.42 6.58
C ILE A 74 5.14 -5.25 5.62
N SER A 75 4.46 -4.11 5.82
CA SER A 75 4.73 -2.88 5.06
C SER A 75 6.15 -2.39 5.27
N ALA A 76 6.64 -2.36 6.50
CA ALA A 76 8.00 -1.94 6.80
C ALA A 76 9.04 -2.86 6.15
N LEU A 77 8.84 -4.18 6.19
CA LEU A 77 9.73 -5.16 5.56
C LEU A 77 9.70 -5.10 4.04
N CYS A 78 8.52 -4.89 3.44
CA CYS A 78 8.37 -4.68 2.01
C CYS A 78 9.09 -3.39 1.58
N ALA A 79 8.83 -2.26 2.26
CA ALA A 79 9.50 -0.99 1.99
C ALA A 79 11.02 -1.11 2.12
N GLY A 80 11.50 -1.77 3.19
CA GLY A 80 12.92 -2.03 3.42
C GLY A 80 13.55 -2.91 2.33
N CYS A 81 12.83 -3.92 1.84
CA CYS A 81 13.34 -4.76 0.74
C CYS A 81 13.51 -3.93 -0.53
N ILE A 82 12.50 -3.13 -0.85
CA ILE A 82 12.51 -2.32 -2.06
C ILE A 82 13.62 -1.28 -1.96
N GLN A 83 13.78 -0.57 -0.85
CA GLN A 83 14.90 0.36 -0.65
C GLN A 83 16.28 -0.31 -0.80
N GLN A 84 16.43 -1.58 -0.45
CA GLN A 84 17.69 -2.32 -0.60
C GLN A 84 17.94 -2.84 -2.02
N ASN A 85 16.89 -3.09 -2.81
CA ASN A 85 16.97 -3.78 -4.10
C ASN A 85 16.56 -2.91 -5.29
N ASP A 86 16.03 -1.72 -5.04
CA ASP A 86 15.66 -0.77 -6.08
C ASP A 86 16.88 0.11 -6.41
N MET A 87 17.27 0.10 -7.68
CA MET A 87 18.47 0.77 -8.21
C MET A 87 18.26 2.29 -8.32
N GLY A 88 17.76 2.93 -7.27
CA GLY A 88 17.53 4.37 -7.19
C GLY A 88 16.14 4.84 -7.66
N LYS A 89 15.15 3.95 -7.86
CA LYS A 89 13.75 4.39 -8.00
C LYS A 89 13.13 4.54 -6.62
N SER A 90 12.48 5.68 -6.38
CA SER A 90 11.73 5.91 -5.15
C SER A 90 10.45 5.09 -5.18
N ASN A 91 10.19 4.34 -4.11
CA ASN A 91 8.97 3.57 -3.93
C ASN A 91 7.86 4.48 -3.39
N VAL A 92 7.36 5.34 -4.26
CA VAL A 92 6.36 6.38 -3.90
C VAL A 92 5.12 5.76 -3.25
N ASP A 93 4.69 4.58 -3.71
CA ASP A 93 3.47 3.95 -3.22
C ASP A 93 3.66 3.35 -1.81
N MET A 94 4.76 2.62 -1.55
CA MET A 94 5.05 2.17 -0.17
C MET A 94 5.37 3.32 0.76
N ASP A 95 6.13 4.33 0.32
CA ASP A 95 6.44 5.49 1.14
C ASP A 95 5.14 6.24 1.52
N SER A 96 4.18 6.31 0.60
CA SER A 96 2.82 6.83 0.88
C SER A 96 2.10 5.99 1.92
N ILE A 97 2.06 4.66 1.78
CA ILE A 97 1.41 3.76 2.76
C ILE A 97 2.04 3.90 4.14
N MET A 98 3.37 3.90 4.21
CA MET A 98 4.12 4.02 5.46
C MET A 98 3.83 5.37 6.14
N SER A 99 3.82 6.47 5.38
CA SER A 99 3.53 7.81 5.90
C SER A 99 2.07 7.94 6.34
N THR A 100 1.11 7.59 5.48
CA THR A 100 -0.33 7.74 5.74
C THR A 100 -0.80 6.89 6.92
N CYS A 101 -0.29 5.65 7.05
CA CYS A 101 -0.60 4.79 8.18
C CYS A 101 0.28 5.07 9.42
N SER A 102 1.27 5.97 9.33
CA SER A 102 2.23 6.27 10.40
C SER A 102 3.00 5.03 10.88
N PHE A 103 3.39 4.16 9.94
CA PHE A 103 4.19 2.98 10.23
C PHE A 103 5.67 3.33 10.31
N SER A 104 6.37 2.69 11.26
CA SER A 104 7.82 2.83 11.41
C SER A 104 8.56 2.02 10.36
N SER A 105 9.64 2.57 9.82
CA SER A 105 10.52 1.84 8.91
C SER A 105 11.31 0.73 9.61
N THR A 106 11.77 -0.25 8.83
CA THR A 106 12.68 -1.30 9.30
C THR A 106 13.58 -1.76 8.16
N SER A 107 14.66 -2.45 8.51
CA SER A 107 15.54 -3.09 7.53
C SER A 107 15.00 -4.47 7.16
N TYR A 108 15.02 -4.79 5.87
CA TYR A 108 14.67 -6.11 5.38
C TYR A 108 15.81 -7.12 5.59
N ALA A 109 15.42 -8.34 5.95
CA ALA A 109 16.27 -9.52 5.92
C ALA A 109 15.51 -10.64 5.16
N PRO A 110 16.17 -11.45 4.30
CA PRO A 110 15.48 -12.48 3.52
C PRO A 110 14.70 -13.51 4.36
N THR A 111 15.15 -13.78 5.59
CA THR A 111 14.46 -14.67 6.54
C THR A 111 13.06 -14.18 6.92
N ALA A 112 12.78 -12.89 6.77
CA ALA A 112 11.47 -12.31 7.02
C ALA A 112 10.40 -12.79 6.02
N THR A 113 10.78 -13.37 4.89
CA THR A 113 9.84 -13.98 3.93
C THR A 113 9.08 -15.17 4.53
N ALA A 114 9.63 -15.83 5.57
CA ALA A 114 8.90 -16.87 6.29
C ALA A 114 7.63 -16.33 6.99
N LEU A 115 7.60 -15.03 7.35
CA LEU A 115 6.45 -14.39 7.98
C LEU A 115 5.25 -14.29 7.06
N VAL A 116 5.46 -14.22 5.75
CA VAL A 116 4.37 -14.06 4.77
C VAL A 116 3.80 -15.38 4.28
N ALA A 117 4.49 -16.50 4.50
CA ALA A 117 4.08 -17.82 4.01
C ALA A 117 2.73 -18.30 4.58
N THR A 118 2.35 -17.80 5.76
CA THR A 118 1.10 -18.17 6.46
C THR A 118 0.04 -17.08 6.43
N ILE A 119 0.33 -15.93 5.79
CA ILE A 119 -0.60 -14.80 5.77
C ILE A 119 -1.75 -15.10 4.82
N THR A 120 -2.96 -14.98 5.35
CA THR A 120 -4.18 -14.87 4.54
C THR A 120 -4.70 -13.45 4.66
N VAL A 121 -4.83 -12.75 3.53
CA VAL A 121 -5.43 -11.42 3.49
C VAL A 121 -6.95 -11.57 3.57
N ASN A 122 -7.55 -10.98 4.61
CA ASN A 122 -8.99 -10.95 4.81
C ASN A 122 -9.43 -9.51 5.05
N ALA A 123 -9.71 -8.81 3.96
CA ALA A 123 -10.22 -7.45 3.94
C ALA A 123 -11.50 -7.40 3.10
N THR A 124 -12.39 -6.47 3.46
CA THR A 124 -13.62 -6.22 2.70
C THR A 124 -13.48 -4.85 2.06
N LYS A 125 -13.66 -4.79 0.74
CA LYS A 125 -13.72 -3.54 -0.01
C LYS A 125 -14.76 -2.61 0.62
N PRO A 126 -14.39 -1.37 1.01
CA PRO A 126 -15.35 -0.41 1.53
C PRO A 126 -16.46 -0.09 0.51
N ALA A 127 -17.67 0.17 0.99
CA ALA A 127 -18.87 0.46 0.20
C ALA A 127 -19.19 1.96 0.15
#